data_AF-A0A9E2YE42-F1
#
_entry.id   AF-A0A9E2YE42-F1
#
_cell.length_a   1.000
_cell.length_b   1.000
_cell.length_c   1.000
_cell.angle_alpha   90.00
_cell.angle_beta   90.00
_cell.angle_gamma   90.00
#
_symmetry.space_group_name_H-M   'P 1'
#
loop_
_entity.id
_entity.type
_entity.pdbx_description
1 polymer ?
#
loop_
_entity_poly.entity_id
_entity_poly.type
_entity_poly.pdbx_seq_one_letter_code
_entity_poly.pdbx_strand_id
1 'polypeptide(L)' 'AVVSTSKGVMSDRKAREENVGGELLCTVS' A
#
# COMPACT_ATOMS: atom_id res chain seq x y z
N ALA A 1 -0.17 6.79 3.84
CA ALA A 1 -1.14 5.69 3.71
C ALA A 1 -0.39 4.36 3.71
N VAL A 2 -0.83 3.42 4.54
CA VAL A 2 -0.38 2.03 4.56
C VAL A 2 -1.46 1.20 3.87
N VAL A 3 -1.06 0.37 2.92
CA VAL A 3 -1.97 -0.42 2.08
C VAL A 3 -1.65 -1.92 2.18
N SER A 4 -2.69 -2.74 2.19
CA SER A 4 -2.59 -4.20 2.09
C SER A 4 -2.68 -4.61 0.62
N THR A 5 -1.65 -5.27 0.10
CA THR A 5 -1.60 -5.75 -1.29
C THR A 5 -1.46 -7.27 -1.32
N SER A 6 -1.63 -7.88 -2.50
CA SER A 6 -1.38 -9.34 -2.69
C SER A 6 0.07 -9.76 -2.43
N LYS A 7 1.01 -8.80 -2.38
CA LYS A 7 2.43 -9.03 -2.06
C LYS A 7 2.78 -8.69 -0.61
N GLY A 8 1.77 -8.42 0.23
CA GLY A 8 1.94 -8.01 1.63
C GLY A 8 1.62 -6.53 1.88
N VAL A 9 1.90 -6.08 3.10
CA VAL A 9 1.60 -4.72 3.57
C VAL A 9 2.76 -3.78 3.23
N MET A 10 2.47 -2.61 2.66
CA MET A 10 3.48 -1.62 2.29
C MET A 10 2.92 -0.19 2.28
N SER A 11 3.78 0.79 2.01
CA SER A 11 3.33 2.18 1.81
C SER A 11 2.67 2.35 0.44
N ASP A 12 1.71 3.28 0.35
CA ASP A 12 1.07 3.64 -0.94
C ASP A 12 2.09 3.98 -2.04
N ARG A 13 3.18 4.68 -1.69
CA ARG A 13 4.25 5.02 -2.64
C ARG A 13 4.89 3.76 -3.24
N LYS A 14 5.27 2.80 -2.40
CA LYS A 14 5.89 1.55 -2.85
C LYS A 14 4.91 0.73 -3.71
N ALA A 15 3.64 0.70 -3.34
CA ALA A 15 2.61 0.01 -4.11
C ALA A 15 2.47 0.59 -5.53
N ARG A 16 2.52 1.93 -5.66
CA ARG A 16 2.51 2.61 -6.97
C ARG A 16 3.76 2.34 -7.80
N GLU A 17 4.95 2.37 -7.19
CA GLU A 17 6.21 2.05 -7.87
C GLU A 17 6.20 0.61 -8.43
N GLU A 18 5.65 -0.34 -7.67
CA GLU A 18 5.52 -1.74 -8.08
C GLU A 18 4.29 -2.03 -8.95
N ASN A 19 3.47 -1.03 -9.27
CA ASN A 19 2.19 -1.16 -9.99
C ASN A 19 1.25 -2.22 -9.39
N VAL A 20 1.18 -2.28 -8.06
CA VAL A 20 0.29 -3.18 -7.34
C VAL A 20 -0.80 -2.40 -6.61
N GLY A 21 -2.05 -2.83 -6.77
CA GLY A 21 -3.20 -2.30 -6.04
C GLY A 21 -3.36 -2.95 -4.66
N GLY A 22 -4.21 -2.36 -3.84
CA GLY A 22 -4.49 -2.86 -2.50
C GLY A 22 -5.57 -2.08 -1.78
N GLU A 23 -5.91 -2.55 -0.58
CA GLU A 23 -6.86 -1.91 0.31
C GLU A 23 -6.12 -0.94 1.26
N LEU A 24 -6.69 0.25 1.48
CA LEU A 24 -6.16 1.20 2.44
C LEU A 24 -6.44 0.71 3.87
N LEU A 25 -5.38 0.51 4.66
CA LEU A 25 -5.51 0.11 6.06
C LEU A 25 -5.63 1.34 6.97
N CYS A 26 -4.68 2.27 6.84
CA CYS A 26 -4.66 3.48 7.65
C CYS A 26 -3.78 4.57 7.02
N THR A 27 -3.90 5.77 7.56
CA THR A 27 -3.02 6.91 7.27
C THR A 27 -2.29 7.30 8.55
N VAL A 28 -0.98 7.44 8.48
CA VAL A 28 -0.17 7.99 9.56
C VAL A 28 -0.03 9.50 9.31
N SER A 29 -0.31 10.30 10.32
CA SER A 29 -0.19 11.77 10.33
C SER A 29 1.11 12.21 11.00
#